data_AF-A0AAU7AFF0-F1
#
_entry.id   AF-A0AAU7AFF0-F1
#
_cell.length_a   1.000
_cell.length_b   1.000
_cell.length_c   1.000
_cell.angle_alpha   90.00
_cell.angle_beta   90.00
_cell.angle_gamma   90.00
#
_symmetry.space_group_name_H-M   'P 1'
#
loop_
_entity.id
_entity.type
_entity.pdbx_description
1 polymer ?
#
loop_
_entity_poly.entity_id
_entity_poly.type
_entity_poly.pdbx_seq_one_letter_code
_entity_poly.pdbx_strand_id
1 'polypeptide(L)'
;MSKKRAALTEQEIEAIKNYVNNPNKKLIEAKQFLDSLDDLRKAKVIPTTLVAFEVLKTIHNGIEHGFTNAELLETVPTSLGHETIELPVSAARALISAWDDFRYSASPKMEKSFGIAGKNNARKPLTKLDIQKSEKYYTRRIFDLRMGARLEDRKLTVAQAVEQVADEECVSTQSVYNAYKKHRPKFVELFQEHGLPIN
;
A
#
# COMPACT_ATOMS: atom_id res chain seq x y z
N MET A 1 -31.12 -8.21 46.25
CA MET A 1 -30.30 -7.35 47.13
C MET A 1 -29.10 -6.86 46.35
N SER A 2 -29.03 -5.56 46.04
CA SER A 2 -27.85 -4.96 45.40
C SER A 2 -26.72 -4.89 46.44
N LYS A 3 -25.59 -5.57 46.20
CA LYS A 3 -24.40 -5.41 47.06
C LYS A 3 -23.97 -3.95 46.97
N LYS A 4 -24.07 -3.20 48.08
CA LYS A 4 -23.46 -1.87 48.19
C LYS A 4 -21.97 -2.02 47.85
N ARG A 5 -21.49 -1.34 46.80
CA ARG A 5 -20.06 -1.27 46.49
C ARG A 5 -19.34 -0.70 47.71
N ALA A 6 -18.26 -1.35 48.13
CA ALA A 6 -17.38 -0.83 49.17
C ALA A 6 -16.85 0.56 48.75
N ALA A 7 -16.65 1.45 49.72
CA ALA A 7 -16.01 2.73 49.47
C ALA A 7 -14.56 2.51 49.02
N LEU A 8 -14.10 3.27 48.03
CA LEU A 8 -12.72 3.23 47.55
C LEU A 8 -11.77 3.75 48.64
N THR A 9 -10.62 3.12 48.77
CA THR A 9 -9.50 3.59 49.58
C THR A 9 -8.84 4.82 48.96
N GLU A 10 -8.11 5.61 49.75
CA GLU A 10 -7.36 6.78 49.24
C GLU A 10 -6.35 6.39 48.15
N GLN A 11 -5.71 5.22 48.30
CA GLN A 11 -4.78 4.68 47.31
C GLN A 11 -5.49 4.35 45.98
N GLU A 12 -6.68 3.75 46.02
CA GLU A 12 -7.47 3.47 44.81
C GLU A 12 -7.95 4.76 44.14
N ILE A 13 -8.35 5.77 44.92
CA ILE A 13 -8.73 7.08 44.39
C ILE A 13 -7.55 7.74 43.68
N GLU A 14 -6.37 7.71 44.29
CA GLU A 14 -5.16 8.30 43.71
C GLU A 14 -4.71 7.54 42.44
N ALA A 15 -4.77 6.21 42.44
CA ALA A 15 -4.49 5.41 41.26
C ALA A 15 -5.45 5.73 40.10
N ILE A 16 -6.75 5.88 40.38
CA ILE A 16 -7.75 6.27 39.37
C ILE A 16 -7.45 7.67 38.83
N LYS A 17 -7.14 8.65 39.69
CA LYS A 17 -6.78 10.01 39.26
C LYS A 17 -5.54 9.99 38.36
N ASN A 18 -4.51 9.23 38.74
CA ASN A 18 -3.30 9.10 37.95
C ASN A 18 -3.56 8.46 36.58
N TYR A 19 -4.40 7.43 36.51
CA TYR A 19 -4.80 6.84 35.23
C TYR A 19 -5.61 7.82 34.38
N VAL A 20 -6.61 8.50 34.95
CA VAL A 20 -7.51 9.42 34.23
C VAL A 20 -6.75 10.61 33.65
N ASN A 21 -5.78 11.14 34.39
CA ASN A 21 -5.00 12.31 33.99
C ASN A 21 -3.69 11.96 33.26
N ASN A 22 -3.44 10.68 32.97
CA ASN A 22 -2.21 10.27 32.30
C ASN A 22 -2.17 10.85 30.87
N PRO A 23 -1.15 11.65 30.50
CA PRO A 23 -1.02 12.18 29.15
C PRO A 23 -0.91 11.08 28.07
N ASN A 24 -0.41 9.91 28.46
CA ASN A 24 -0.24 8.74 27.60
C ASN A 24 -1.42 7.76 27.67
N LYS A 25 -2.53 8.14 28.30
CA LYS A 25 -3.72 7.28 28.42
C LYS A 25 -4.18 6.73 27.07
N LYS A 26 -4.16 7.55 26.02
CA LYS A 26 -4.52 7.11 24.66
C LYS A 26 -3.61 6.04 24.09
N LEU A 27 -2.29 6.07 24.40
CA LEU A 27 -1.35 5.02 24.00
C LEU A 27 -1.62 3.71 24.76
N ILE A 28 -1.96 3.81 26.05
CA ILE A 28 -2.34 2.64 26.86
C ILE A 28 -3.61 1.98 26.29
N GLU A 29 -4.64 2.78 25.99
CA GLU A 29 -5.89 2.31 25.40
C GLU A 29 -5.65 1.69 24.01
N ALA A 30 -4.82 2.33 23.17
CA ALA A 30 -4.43 1.81 21.87
C ALA A 30 -3.72 0.46 21.98
N LYS A 31 -2.76 0.32 22.91
CA LYS A 31 -2.06 -0.93 23.16
C LYS A 31 -3.01 -2.03 23.61
N GLN A 32 -3.87 -1.77 24.60
CA GLN A 32 -4.86 -2.73 25.08
C GLN A 32 -5.80 -3.20 23.95
N PHE A 33 -6.24 -2.27 23.11
CA PHE A 33 -7.08 -2.59 21.97
C PHE A 33 -6.37 -3.49 20.95
N LEU A 34 -5.15 -3.15 20.55
CA LEU A 34 -4.40 -3.94 19.56
C LEU A 34 -3.97 -5.31 20.12
N ASP A 35 -3.58 -5.39 21.38
CA ASP A 35 -3.27 -6.67 22.05
C ASP A 35 -4.52 -7.59 22.07
N SER A 36 -5.70 -7.03 22.36
CA SER A 36 -6.97 -7.78 22.31
C SER A 36 -7.29 -8.30 20.91
N LEU A 37 -7.04 -7.51 19.87
CA LEU A 37 -7.20 -7.97 18.49
C LEU A 37 -6.19 -9.06 18.13
N ASP A 38 -4.96 -8.96 18.61
CA ASP A 38 -3.93 -9.97 18.38
C ASP A 38 -4.28 -11.32 19.00
N ASP A 39 -4.88 -11.31 20.20
CA ASP A 39 -5.38 -12.51 20.84
C ASP A 39 -6.50 -13.18 20.01
N LEU A 40 -7.45 -12.39 19.50
CA LEU A 40 -8.49 -12.89 18.60
C LEU A 40 -7.90 -13.44 17.28
N ARG A 41 -6.86 -12.80 16.75
CA ARG A 41 -6.14 -13.27 15.55
C ARG A 41 -5.41 -14.58 15.80
N LYS A 42 -4.69 -14.70 16.93
CA LYS A 42 -4.00 -15.94 17.36
C LYS A 42 -4.99 -17.10 17.55
N ALA A 43 -6.17 -16.79 18.09
CA ALA A 43 -7.30 -17.73 18.20
C ALA A 43 -8.02 -18.01 16.86
N LYS A 44 -7.56 -17.42 15.74
CA LYS A 44 -8.15 -17.53 14.39
C LYS A 44 -9.61 -17.08 14.29
N VAL A 45 -10.05 -16.23 15.22
CA VAL A 45 -11.41 -15.66 15.24
C VAL A 45 -11.53 -14.54 14.19
N ILE A 46 -10.45 -13.77 14.00
CA ILE A 46 -10.37 -12.70 13.01
C ILE A 46 -9.13 -12.86 12.13
N PRO A 47 -9.17 -12.42 10.87
CA PRO A 47 -8.02 -12.52 9.97
C PRO A 47 -6.95 -11.47 10.30
N THR A 48 -5.68 -11.79 10.01
CA THR A 48 -4.55 -10.86 10.15
C THR A 48 -4.75 -9.53 9.41
N THR A 49 -5.42 -9.56 8.25
CA THR A 49 -5.69 -8.36 7.46
C THR A 49 -6.57 -7.35 8.19
N LEU A 50 -7.53 -7.81 9.01
CA LEU A 50 -8.34 -6.91 9.84
C LEU A 50 -7.46 -6.21 10.88
N VAL A 51 -6.63 -6.97 11.58
CA VAL A 51 -5.69 -6.42 12.57
C VAL A 51 -4.74 -5.41 11.91
N ALA A 52 -4.23 -5.71 10.72
CA ALA A 52 -3.37 -4.79 9.97
C ALA A 52 -4.05 -3.44 9.66
N PHE A 53 -5.34 -3.44 9.28
CA PHE A 53 -6.08 -2.20 9.07
C PHE A 53 -6.28 -1.41 10.37
N GLU A 54 -6.57 -2.07 11.48
CA GLU A 54 -6.71 -1.40 12.78
C GLU A 54 -5.37 -0.85 13.29
N VAL A 55 -4.26 -1.56 13.09
CA VAL A 55 -2.91 -1.04 13.36
C VAL A 55 -2.64 0.22 12.53
N LEU A 56 -2.89 0.16 11.22
CA LEU A 56 -2.68 1.29 10.31
C LEU A 56 -3.51 2.52 10.75
N LYS A 57 -4.77 2.29 11.13
CA LYS A 57 -5.68 3.32 11.61
C LYS A 57 -5.25 3.89 12.97
N THR A 58 -4.82 3.05 13.91
CA THR A 58 -4.31 3.47 15.22
C THR A 58 -3.06 4.34 15.07
N ILE A 59 -2.10 3.93 14.23
CA ILE A 59 -0.89 4.72 13.97
C ILE A 59 -1.26 6.05 13.32
N HIS A 60 -2.07 6.03 12.25
CA HIS A 60 -2.47 7.25 11.54
C HIS A 60 -3.21 8.25 12.45
N ASN A 61 -4.19 7.78 13.23
CA ASN A 61 -4.89 8.61 14.20
C ASN A 61 -3.96 9.11 15.31
N GLY A 62 -3.04 8.27 15.79
CA GLY A 62 -2.08 8.64 16.82
C GLY A 62 -1.19 9.80 16.42
N ILE A 63 -0.70 9.79 15.16
CA ILE A 63 0.08 10.90 14.59
C ILE A 63 -0.77 12.18 14.55
N GLU A 64 -2.04 12.09 14.14
CA GLU A 64 -2.96 13.25 14.13
C GLU A 64 -3.25 13.80 15.55
N HIS A 65 -3.05 12.98 16.59
CA HIS A 65 -3.15 13.37 17.99
C HIS A 65 -1.82 13.85 18.60
N GLY A 66 -0.74 13.93 17.82
CA GLY A 66 0.55 14.46 18.24
C GLY A 66 1.51 13.44 18.85
N PHE A 67 1.20 12.14 18.80
CA PHE A 67 2.15 11.09 19.19
C PHE A 67 3.21 10.86 18.13
N THR A 68 4.41 10.46 18.55
CA THR A 68 5.50 10.09 17.66
C THR A 68 5.29 8.69 17.09
N ASN A 69 5.92 8.41 15.95
CA ASN A 69 5.90 7.06 15.36
C ASN A 69 6.48 6.00 16.33
N ALA A 70 7.52 6.34 17.08
CA ALA A 70 8.15 5.42 18.02
C ALA A 70 7.16 4.99 19.12
N GLU A 71 6.49 5.95 19.78
CA GLU A 71 5.48 5.68 20.80
C GLU A 71 4.33 4.82 20.26
N LEU A 72 3.90 5.07 19.03
CA LEU A 72 2.81 4.31 18.42
C LEU A 72 3.22 2.89 18.04
N LEU A 73 4.45 2.69 17.58
CA LEU A 73 4.96 1.35 17.26
C LEU A 73 5.09 0.48 18.52
N GLU A 74 5.33 1.05 19.70
CA GLU A 74 5.32 0.30 20.97
C GLU A 74 3.93 -0.23 21.36
N THR A 75 2.87 0.35 20.78
CA THR A 75 1.49 -0.16 20.96
C THR A 75 1.20 -1.36 20.07
N VAL A 76 2.00 -1.61 19.03
CA VAL A 76 1.78 -2.71 18.08
C VAL A 76 2.23 -4.05 18.70
N PRO A 77 1.41 -5.11 18.61
CA PRO A 77 1.76 -6.43 19.09
C PRO A 77 3.03 -6.97 18.41
N THR A 78 4.00 -7.41 19.21
CA THR A 78 5.31 -7.92 18.71
C THR A 78 5.18 -9.14 17.82
N SER A 79 4.07 -9.89 17.94
CA SER A 79 3.77 -11.07 17.12
C SER A 79 3.50 -10.73 15.64
N LEU A 80 3.30 -9.45 15.30
CA LEU A 80 3.15 -8.95 13.94
C LEU A 80 4.50 -8.58 13.29
N GLY A 81 5.60 -8.67 14.04
CA GLY A 81 6.94 -8.30 13.60
C GLY A 81 7.30 -6.85 13.96
N HIS A 82 8.58 -6.51 13.72
CA HIS A 82 9.15 -5.19 14.05
C HIS A 82 9.65 -4.42 12.81
N GLU A 83 9.65 -5.06 11.65
CA GLU A 83 10.12 -4.45 10.41
C GLU A 83 9.12 -3.37 9.97
N THR A 84 9.64 -2.21 9.62
CA THR A 84 8.85 -1.08 9.15
C THR A 84 9.35 -0.60 7.80
N ILE A 85 8.45 -0.01 7.03
CA ILE A 85 8.75 0.70 5.79
C ILE A 85 8.23 2.13 5.91
N GLU A 86 8.97 3.09 5.37
CA GLU A 86 8.50 4.46 5.28
C GLU A 86 7.57 4.61 4.08
N LEU A 87 6.36 5.13 4.33
CA LEU A 87 5.35 5.33 3.31
C LEU A 87 4.78 6.76 3.40
N PRO A 88 4.43 7.39 2.25
CA PRO A 88 3.68 8.62 2.27
C PRO A 88 2.35 8.46 3.03
N VAL A 89 2.02 9.42 3.88
CA VAL A 89 0.76 9.43 4.66
C VAL A 89 -0.46 9.30 3.74
N SER A 90 -0.41 9.89 2.54
CA SER A 90 -1.49 9.79 1.55
C SER A 90 -1.76 8.35 1.09
N ALA A 91 -0.74 7.49 1.02
CA ALA A 91 -0.89 6.08 0.66
C ALA A 91 -1.59 5.30 1.79
N ALA A 92 -1.16 5.52 3.04
CA ALA A 92 -1.81 4.92 4.22
C ALA A 92 -3.28 5.37 4.33
N ARG A 93 -3.53 6.67 4.17
CA ARG A 93 -4.87 7.27 4.28
C ARG A 93 -5.82 6.72 3.21
N ALA A 94 -5.34 6.48 1.99
CA ALA A 94 -6.16 5.86 0.94
C ALA A 94 -6.63 4.43 1.32
N LEU A 95 -5.77 3.64 1.96
CA LEU A 95 -6.13 2.30 2.45
C LEU A 95 -7.13 2.37 3.61
N ILE A 96 -6.91 3.28 4.56
CA ILE A 96 -7.82 3.49 5.70
C ILE A 96 -9.21 3.91 5.21
N SER A 97 -9.28 4.88 4.29
CA SER A 97 -10.55 5.33 3.72
C SER A 97 -11.29 4.22 2.99
N ALA A 98 -10.61 3.43 2.16
CA ALA A 98 -11.23 2.29 1.48
C ALA A 98 -11.75 1.22 2.44
N TRP A 99 -11.03 1.00 3.55
CA TRP A 99 -11.45 0.07 4.60
C TRP A 99 -12.67 0.56 5.37
N ASP A 100 -12.69 1.83 5.77
CA ASP A 100 -13.84 2.43 6.45
C ASP A 100 -15.07 2.47 5.50
N ASP A 101 -14.88 2.83 4.24
CA ASP A 101 -15.93 2.77 3.21
C ASP A 101 -16.48 1.35 3.04
N PHE A 102 -15.65 0.31 3.19
CA PHE A 102 -16.11 -1.08 3.18
C PHE A 102 -16.92 -1.42 4.43
N ARG A 103 -16.39 -1.12 5.63
CA ARG A 103 -17.03 -1.50 6.90
C ARG A 103 -18.36 -0.81 7.17
N TYR A 104 -18.47 0.46 6.78
CA TYR A 104 -19.63 1.29 7.10
C TYR A 104 -20.61 1.41 5.92
N SER A 105 -20.36 0.71 4.81
CA SER A 105 -21.33 0.67 3.71
C SER A 105 -22.57 -0.14 4.07
N ALA A 106 -23.74 0.35 3.66
CA ALA A 106 -24.98 -0.42 3.70
C ALA A 106 -24.92 -1.70 2.82
N SER A 107 -24.06 -1.71 1.80
CA SER A 107 -23.85 -2.88 0.92
C SER A 107 -22.34 -3.09 0.71
N PRO A 108 -21.66 -3.76 1.66
CA PRO A 108 -20.20 -3.88 1.68
C PRO A 108 -19.72 -4.69 0.48
N LYS A 109 -18.95 -4.05 -0.41
CA LYS A 109 -18.30 -4.68 -1.56
C LYS A 109 -16.87 -4.18 -1.66
N MET A 110 -15.91 -5.04 -1.34
CA MET A 110 -14.49 -4.69 -1.32
C MET A 110 -14.01 -4.09 -2.64
N GLU A 111 -14.39 -4.69 -3.77
CA GLU A 111 -14.01 -4.17 -5.09
C GLU A 111 -14.49 -2.72 -5.32
N LYS A 112 -15.66 -2.37 -4.79
CA LYS A 112 -16.24 -1.04 -4.93
C LYS A 112 -15.56 -0.06 -3.99
N SER A 113 -15.42 -0.41 -2.71
CA SER A 113 -14.81 0.45 -1.70
C SER A 113 -13.33 0.74 -1.98
N PHE A 114 -12.60 -0.23 -2.55
CA PHE A 114 -11.20 -0.04 -2.94
C PHE A 114 -11.05 0.58 -4.35
N GLY A 115 -12.14 0.97 -5.01
CA GLY A 115 -12.09 1.61 -6.32
C GLY A 115 -11.55 0.72 -7.45
N ILE A 116 -11.49 -0.60 -7.24
CA ILE A 116 -10.99 -1.58 -8.22
C ILE A 116 -12.13 -2.24 -9.03
N ALA A 117 -13.39 -1.92 -8.70
CA ALA A 117 -14.53 -2.27 -9.51
C ALA A 117 -14.43 -1.61 -10.90
N GLY A 118 -14.84 -2.33 -11.93
CA GLY A 118 -15.07 -1.73 -13.24
C GLY A 118 -16.22 -0.73 -13.17
N LYS A 119 -16.14 0.37 -13.91
CA LYS A 119 -17.27 1.27 -14.14
C LYS A 119 -17.84 0.95 -15.52
N ASN A 120 -19.11 0.51 -15.58
CA ASN A 120 -19.80 0.18 -16.83
C ASN A 120 -19.01 -0.86 -17.68
N ASN A 121 -19.12 -0.76 -19.01
CA ASN A 121 -18.34 -1.55 -19.98
C ASN A 121 -16.85 -1.12 -20.07
N ALA A 122 -16.35 -0.29 -19.14
CA ALA A 122 -14.95 0.09 -19.13
C ALA A 122 -14.09 -1.01 -18.50
N ARG A 123 -12.88 -1.16 -19.04
CA ARG A 123 -11.87 -2.09 -18.52
C ARG A 123 -11.59 -1.82 -17.03
N LYS A 124 -11.52 -2.90 -16.23
CA LYS A 124 -11.23 -2.84 -14.80
C LYS A 124 -9.88 -2.17 -14.52
N PRO A 125 -9.73 -1.42 -13.41
CA PRO A 125 -8.48 -0.79 -13.00
C PRO A 125 -7.26 -1.72 -12.98
N LEU A 126 -7.41 -2.94 -12.45
CA LEU A 126 -6.31 -3.93 -12.41
C LEU A 126 -5.84 -4.30 -13.84
N THR A 127 -6.76 -4.57 -14.75
CA THR A 127 -6.40 -4.85 -16.15
C THR A 127 -5.76 -3.65 -16.84
N LYS A 128 -6.16 -2.40 -16.50
CA LYS A 128 -5.48 -1.20 -17.00
C LYS A 128 -4.04 -1.11 -16.48
N LEU A 129 -3.82 -1.43 -15.20
CA LEU A 129 -2.50 -1.46 -14.59
C LEU A 129 -1.61 -2.50 -15.28
N ASP A 130 -2.11 -3.71 -15.50
CA ASP A 130 -1.33 -4.78 -16.15
C ASP A 130 -0.95 -4.40 -17.58
N ILE A 131 -1.88 -3.86 -18.36
CA ILE A 131 -1.59 -3.36 -19.70
C ILE A 131 -0.54 -2.25 -19.66
N GLN A 132 -0.65 -1.31 -18.72
CA GLN A 132 0.34 -0.25 -18.59
C GLN A 132 1.72 -0.78 -18.20
N LYS A 133 1.80 -1.84 -17.38
CA LYS A 133 3.06 -2.52 -17.06
C LYS A 133 3.65 -3.20 -18.28
N SER A 134 2.87 -4.03 -18.98
CA SER A 134 3.33 -4.74 -20.19
C SER A 134 3.75 -3.78 -21.30
N GLU A 135 2.95 -2.74 -21.59
CA GLU A 135 3.29 -1.75 -22.63
C GLU A 135 4.59 -1.00 -22.32
N LYS A 136 4.80 -0.61 -21.05
CA LYS A 136 6.05 0.04 -20.62
C LYS A 136 7.23 -0.92 -20.65
N TYR A 137 7.01 -2.18 -20.29
CA TYR A 137 8.03 -3.22 -20.35
C TYR A 137 8.49 -3.44 -21.80
N TYR A 138 7.57 -3.63 -22.75
CA TYR A 138 7.92 -3.76 -24.18
C TYR A 138 8.71 -2.55 -24.69
N THR A 139 8.27 -1.34 -24.31
CA THR A 139 8.96 -0.11 -24.68
C THR A 139 10.38 -0.08 -24.13
N ARG A 140 10.56 -0.41 -22.84
CA ARG A 140 11.89 -0.50 -22.20
C ARG A 140 12.77 -1.51 -22.90
N ARG A 141 12.26 -2.71 -23.17
CA ARG A 141 13.00 -3.79 -23.82
C ARG A 141 13.50 -3.40 -25.21
N ILE A 142 12.70 -2.69 -26.01
CA ILE A 142 13.15 -2.14 -27.31
C ILE A 142 14.34 -1.21 -27.13
N PHE A 143 14.32 -0.33 -26.13
CA PHE A 143 15.46 0.53 -25.84
C PHE A 143 16.67 -0.26 -25.37
N ASP A 144 16.50 -1.22 -24.47
CA ASP A 144 17.58 -2.07 -23.96
C ASP A 144 18.27 -2.83 -25.11
N LEU A 145 17.49 -3.44 -26.02
CA LEU A 145 18.01 -4.13 -27.20
C LEU A 145 18.80 -3.19 -28.12
N ARG A 146 18.29 -1.98 -28.36
CA ARG A 146 18.96 -1.00 -29.22
C ARG A 146 20.22 -0.44 -28.58
N MET A 147 20.21 -0.20 -27.27
CA MET A 147 21.39 0.24 -26.52
C MET A 147 22.44 -0.87 -26.47
N GLY A 148 22.03 -2.11 -26.19
CA GLY A 148 22.91 -3.28 -26.21
C GLY A 148 23.57 -3.49 -27.58
N ALA A 149 22.80 -3.40 -28.67
CA ALA A 149 23.37 -3.49 -30.01
C ALA A 149 24.44 -2.42 -30.27
N ARG A 150 24.23 -1.18 -29.80
CA ARG A 150 25.23 -0.11 -29.94
C ARG A 150 26.50 -0.35 -29.14
N LEU A 151 26.41 -0.96 -27.95
CA LEU A 151 27.60 -1.35 -27.17
C LEU A 151 28.48 -2.35 -27.93
N GLU A 152 27.89 -3.07 -28.88
CA GLU A 152 28.59 -4.00 -29.78
C GLU A 152 28.86 -3.39 -31.17
N ASP A 153 28.80 -2.07 -31.31
CA ASP A 153 28.97 -1.34 -32.58
C ASP A 153 27.99 -1.78 -33.71
N ARG A 154 26.83 -2.35 -33.32
CA ARG A 154 25.76 -2.76 -34.23
C ARG A 154 24.59 -1.77 -34.20
N LYS A 155 23.95 -1.57 -35.35
CA LYS A 155 22.72 -0.76 -35.45
C LYS A 155 21.49 -1.68 -35.51
N LEU A 156 20.71 -1.68 -34.43
CA LEU A 156 19.40 -2.35 -34.39
C LEU A 156 18.28 -1.33 -34.68
N THR A 157 17.50 -1.60 -35.73
CA THR A 157 16.34 -0.76 -36.06
C THR A 157 15.21 -0.98 -35.06
N VAL A 158 14.29 -0.02 -34.96
CA VAL A 158 13.09 -0.17 -34.13
C VAL A 158 12.24 -1.34 -34.59
N ALA A 159 12.10 -1.56 -35.91
CA ALA A 159 11.33 -2.68 -36.46
C ALA A 159 11.89 -4.04 -36.01
N GLN A 160 13.22 -4.23 -36.14
CA GLN A 160 13.88 -5.45 -35.68
C GLN A 160 13.74 -5.65 -34.16
N ALA A 161 13.89 -4.59 -33.37
CA ALA A 161 13.71 -4.67 -31.92
C ALA A 161 12.26 -5.00 -31.54
N VAL A 162 11.28 -4.47 -32.28
CA VAL A 162 9.85 -4.78 -32.10
C VAL A 162 9.55 -6.24 -32.43
N GLU A 163 10.08 -6.76 -33.53
CA GLU A 163 9.95 -8.17 -33.92
C GLU A 163 10.56 -9.08 -32.85
N GLN A 164 11.79 -8.79 -32.42
CA GLN A 164 12.44 -9.56 -31.37
C GLN A 164 11.65 -9.58 -30.06
N VAL A 165 11.13 -8.43 -29.61
CA VAL A 165 10.30 -8.36 -28.39
C VAL A 165 8.97 -9.09 -28.58
N ALA A 166 8.36 -8.99 -29.77
CA ALA A 166 7.11 -9.68 -30.08
C ALA A 166 7.29 -11.21 -30.02
N ASP A 167 8.41 -11.71 -30.56
CA ASP A 167 8.77 -13.12 -30.53
C ASP A 167 9.11 -13.59 -29.10
N GLU A 168 9.95 -12.84 -28.37
CA GLU A 168 10.33 -13.12 -26.97
C GLU A 168 9.09 -13.23 -26.06
N GLU A 169 8.12 -12.34 -26.23
CA GLU A 169 6.95 -12.21 -25.36
C GLU A 169 5.71 -12.92 -25.92
N CYS A 170 5.83 -13.60 -27.07
CA CYS A 170 4.73 -14.30 -27.75
C CYS A 170 3.48 -13.40 -27.98
N VAL A 171 3.69 -12.17 -28.43
CA VAL A 171 2.63 -11.18 -28.72
C VAL A 171 2.74 -10.64 -30.14
N SER A 172 1.70 -9.95 -30.63
CA SER A 172 1.77 -9.37 -31.97
C SER A 172 2.77 -8.21 -32.05
N THR A 173 3.50 -8.14 -33.16
CA THR A 173 4.39 -7.00 -33.50
C THR A 173 3.65 -5.66 -33.42
N GLN A 174 2.39 -5.63 -33.85
CA GLN A 174 1.54 -4.44 -33.78
C GLN A 174 1.30 -3.98 -32.33
N SER A 175 1.09 -4.92 -31.40
CA SER A 175 0.91 -4.59 -29.97
C SER A 175 2.16 -3.95 -29.39
N VAL A 176 3.33 -4.52 -29.67
CA VAL A 176 4.63 -4.03 -29.22
C VAL A 176 4.93 -2.65 -29.84
N TYR A 177 4.69 -2.49 -31.13
CA TYR A 177 4.87 -1.22 -31.83
C TYR A 177 3.95 -0.11 -31.29
N ASN A 178 2.68 -0.43 -31.03
CA ASN A 178 1.72 0.51 -30.44
C ASN A 178 2.15 0.94 -29.04
N ALA A 179 2.62 -0.01 -28.22
CA ALA A 179 3.16 0.27 -26.90
C ALA A 179 4.36 1.22 -26.98
N TYR A 180 5.33 0.91 -27.85
CA TYR A 180 6.50 1.76 -28.10
C TYR A 180 6.10 3.17 -28.50
N LYS A 181 5.25 3.33 -29.52
CA LYS A 181 4.80 4.65 -29.99
C LYS A 181 4.17 5.48 -28.87
N LYS A 182 3.36 4.83 -28.02
CA LYS A 182 2.64 5.46 -26.92
C LYS A 182 3.56 5.93 -25.78
N HIS A 183 4.54 5.12 -25.39
CA HIS A 183 5.37 5.41 -24.21
C HIS A 183 6.76 5.95 -24.52
N ARG A 184 7.23 5.86 -25.79
CA ARG A 184 8.54 6.35 -26.23
C ARG A 184 8.87 7.76 -25.72
N PRO A 185 7.99 8.78 -25.84
CA PRO A 185 8.36 10.13 -25.43
C PRO A 185 8.84 10.24 -23.98
N LYS A 186 8.15 9.55 -23.05
CA LYS A 186 8.50 9.55 -21.62
C LYS A 186 9.78 8.81 -21.32
N PHE A 187 10.06 7.74 -22.06
CA PHE A 187 11.32 7.01 -21.94
C PHE A 187 12.50 7.82 -22.49
N VAL A 188 12.29 8.55 -23.60
CA VAL A 188 13.30 9.45 -24.15
C VAL A 188 13.68 10.53 -23.12
N GLU A 189 12.68 11.18 -22.52
CA GLU A 189 12.89 12.17 -21.45
C GLU A 189 13.66 11.57 -20.27
N LEU A 190 13.21 10.43 -19.74
CA LEU A 190 13.88 9.73 -18.64
C LEU A 190 15.35 9.41 -18.95
N PHE A 191 15.64 8.91 -20.15
CA PHE A 191 17.00 8.57 -20.55
C PHE A 191 17.88 9.81 -20.76
N GLN A 192 17.31 10.91 -21.24
CA GLN A 192 18.01 12.20 -21.35
C GLN A 192 18.41 12.72 -19.98
N GLU A 193 17.51 12.66 -18.99
CA GLU A 193 17.79 13.04 -17.60
C GLU A 193 18.95 12.24 -16.99
N HIS A 194 19.15 11.00 -17.44
CA HIS A 194 20.23 10.12 -16.98
C HIS A 194 21.45 10.11 -17.90
N GLY A 195 21.54 11.03 -18.87
CA GLY A 195 22.68 11.15 -19.78
C GLY A 195 22.85 9.98 -20.75
N LEU A 196 21.81 9.19 -20.99
CA LEU A 196 21.86 8.02 -21.87
C LEU A 196 21.65 8.42 -23.34
N PRO A 197 22.42 7.84 -24.29
CA PRO A 197 22.32 8.18 -25.70
C PRO A 197 21.10 7.53 -26.36
N ILE A 198 20.21 8.33 -26.98
CA ILE A 198 18.88 7.86 -27.46
C ILE A 198 18.74 7.82 -29.01
N ASN A 199 19.86 8.11 -29.71
CA ASN A 199 20.12 8.07 -31.19
C ASN A 199 19.69 6.85 -32.01
#